data_AF-A0A1I2QI85-F1
#
_entry.id   AF-A0A1I2QI85-F1
#
_cell.length_a   1.000
_cell.length_b   1.000
_cell.length_c   1.000
_cell.angle_alpha   90.00
_cell.angle_beta   90.00
_cell.angle_gamma   90.00
#
_symmetry.space_group_name_H-M   'P 1'
#
loop_
_entity.id
_entity.type
_entity.pdbx_description
1 polymer ?
#
loop_
_entity_poly.entity_id
_entity_poly.type
_entity_poly.pdbx_seq_one_letter_code
_entity_poly.pdbx_strand_id
1 'polypeptide(L)'
;MIGDFMIGPSEEGQGCYKLFTLENNSGTVNFVISPTTYFVGHTRVAVGDRVTGYYDGNAPVPLIYPPQYRALIMVKDNPDHNVKVDFFNDQLVSSDGQLSLTLAPFTQILLPNGQYFTHNPANHNLIVIYGPSTKSIPAQTSPYKIIVWC
;
A
#
# COMPACT_ATOMS: atom_id res chain seq x y z
N MET A 1 -6.65 16.05 -5.99
CA MET A 1 -7.59 15.96 -7.13
C MET A 1 -7.75 14.48 -7.52
N ILE A 2 -8.92 14.06 -8.01
CA ILE A 2 -9.12 12.76 -8.66
C ILE A 2 -9.73 13.01 -10.04
N GLY A 3 -9.08 12.53 -11.09
CA GLY A 3 -9.55 12.67 -12.47
C GLY A 3 -9.33 11.40 -13.30
N ASP A 4 -9.95 11.32 -14.46
CA ASP A 4 -9.67 10.28 -15.44
C ASP A 4 -8.29 10.47 -16.06
N PHE A 5 -7.56 9.37 -16.29
CA PHE A 5 -6.25 9.38 -16.93
C PHE A 5 -6.30 8.65 -18.27
N MET A 6 -6.04 9.38 -19.35
CA MET A 6 -6.09 8.83 -20.70
C MET A 6 -4.75 8.15 -21.04
N ILE A 7 -4.77 6.83 -21.21
CA ILE A 7 -3.58 6.02 -21.55
C ILE A 7 -3.42 5.74 -23.05
N GLY A 8 -4.39 6.12 -23.88
CA GLY A 8 -4.36 5.89 -25.32
C GLY A 8 -5.64 6.34 -26.02
N PRO A 9 -5.70 6.23 -27.36
CA PRO A 9 -6.85 6.65 -28.15
C PRO A 9 -8.01 5.64 -28.17
N SER A 10 -7.83 4.42 -27.62
CA SER A 10 -8.86 3.39 -27.60
C SER A 10 -9.91 3.63 -26.52
N GLU A 11 -11.17 3.36 -26.84
CA GLU A 11 -12.29 3.47 -25.90
C GLU A 11 -12.25 2.41 -24.79
N GLU A 12 -11.64 1.25 -25.04
CA GLU A 12 -11.56 0.12 -24.09
C GLU A 12 -10.83 0.43 -22.76
N GLY A 13 -10.10 1.54 -22.67
CA GLY A 13 -9.40 1.97 -21.46
C GLY A 13 -9.99 3.21 -20.78
N GLN A 14 -11.04 3.82 -21.32
CA GLN A 14 -11.60 5.06 -20.77
C GLN A 14 -12.21 4.81 -19.38
N GLY A 15 -11.81 5.63 -18.40
CA GLY A 15 -12.30 5.54 -17.01
C GLY A 15 -11.68 4.43 -16.15
N CYS A 16 -10.95 3.48 -16.75
CA CYS A 16 -10.23 2.41 -16.04
C CYS A 16 -8.99 2.92 -15.30
N TYR A 17 -8.43 4.04 -15.76
CA TYR A 17 -7.28 4.68 -15.16
C TYR A 17 -7.68 6.01 -14.55
N LYS A 18 -7.13 6.29 -13.36
CA LYS A 18 -7.35 7.56 -12.66
C LYS A 18 -6.01 8.23 -12.38
N LEU A 19 -6.02 9.55 -12.34
CA LEU A 19 -4.91 10.35 -11.83
C LEU A 19 -5.29 10.91 -10.47
N PHE A 20 -4.53 10.54 -9.45
CA PHE A 20 -4.69 11.03 -8.09
C PHE A 20 -3.58 12.02 -7.79
N THR A 21 -3.93 13.28 -7.57
CA THR A 21 -2.98 14.30 -7.11
C THR A 21 -3.01 14.35 -5.60
N LEU A 22 -1.89 13.99 -4.99
CA LEU A 22 -1.64 14.04 -3.56
C LEU A 22 -0.75 15.25 -3.26
N GLU A 23 -1.03 15.89 -2.14
CA GLU A 23 -0.28 17.05 -1.66
C GLU A 23 0.07 16.84 -0.19
N ASN A 24 1.32 17.12 0.16
CA ASN A 24 1.79 17.15 1.54
C ASN A 24 2.74 18.34 1.73
N ASN A 25 3.28 18.49 2.94
CA ASN A 25 4.20 19.59 3.27
C ASN A 25 5.50 19.61 2.44
N SER A 26 5.84 18.50 1.77
CA SER A 26 7.03 18.36 0.92
C SER A 26 6.74 18.60 -0.57
N GLY A 27 5.46 18.71 -0.97
CA GLY A 27 5.07 19.06 -2.33
C GLY A 27 3.88 18.25 -2.85
N THR A 28 3.68 18.33 -4.16
CA THR A 28 2.62 17.65 -4.90
C THR A 28 3.20 16.48 -5.69
N VAL A 29 2.51 15.34 -5.67
CA VAL A 29 2.83 14.17 -6.49
C VAL A 29 1.57 13.63 -7.15
N ASN A 30 1.72 13.01 -8.31
CA ASN A 30 0.62 12.37 -9.02
C ASN A 30 0.80 10.85 -8.99
N PHE A 31 -0.23 10.13 -8.58
CA PHE A 31 -0.32 8.69 -8.70
C PHE A 31 -1.23 8.31 -9.86
N VAL A 32 -0.70 7.53 -10.80
CA VAL A 32 -1.48 6.86 -11.83
C VAL A 32 -2.05 5.59 -11.22
N ILE A 33 -3.38 5.55 -11.09
CA ILE A 33 -4.13 4.41 -10.62
C ILE A 33 -4.52 3.57 -11.83
N SER A 34 -4.13 2.31 -11.81
CA SER A 34 -4.46 1.32 -12.83
C SER A 34 -5.53 0.34 -12.30
N PRO A 35 -6.20 -0.42 -13.18
CA PRO A 35 -7.14 -1.47 -12.76
C PRO A 35 -6.53 -2.52 -11.82
N THR A 36 -5.21 -2.69 -11.85
CA THR A 36 -4.46 -3.62 -11.01
C THR A 36 -3.90 -2.98 -9.74
N THR A 37 -4.09 -1.68 -9.52
CA THR A 37 -3.65 -1.01 -8.30
C THR A 37 -4.46 -1.53 -7.13
N TYR A 38 -3.78 -2.06 -6.12
CA TYR A 38 -4.44 -2.66 -4.97
C TYR A 38 -4.79 -1.61 -3.91
N PHE A 39 -6.08 -1.44 -3.65
CA PHE A 39 -6.54 -0.61 -2.54
C PHE A 39 -6.70 -1.49 -1.31
N VAL A 40 -5.93 -1.18 -0.25
CA VAL A 40 -5.99 -1.95 0.99
C VAL A 40 -7.41 -1.91 1.56
N GLY A 41 -7.96 -3.10 1.81
CA GLY A 41 -9.34 -3.25 2.28
C GLY A 41 -10.41 -3.02 1.21
N HIS A 42 -10.05 -2.96 -0.08
CA HIS A 42 -10.95 -2.63 -1.19
C HIS A 42 -11.70 -1.31 -0.98
N THR A 43 -11.03 -0.35 -0.34
CA THR A 43 -11.63 0.94 0.00
C THR A 43 -11.74 1.84 -1.23
N ARG A 44 -12.74 2.72 -1.21
CA ARG A 44 -12.89 3.80 -2.19
C ARG A 44 -12.32 5.08 -1.61
N VAL A 45 -11.52 5.77 -2.42
CA VAL A 45 -10.89 7.05 -2.05
C VAL A 45 -11.66 8.18 -2.71
N ALA A 46 -11.92 9.23 -1.93
CA ALA A 46 -12.52 10.48 -2.38
C ALA A 46 -11.56 11.66 -2.14
N VAL A 47 -11.83 12.79 -2.79
CA VAL A 47 -11.09 14.04 -2.53
C VAL A 47 -11.26 14.43 -1.06
N GLY A 48 -10.15 14.73 -0.40
CA GLY A 48 -10.10 15.06 1.03
C GLY A 48 -9.65 13.90 1.92
N ASP A 49 -9.65 12.67 1.42
CA ASP A 49 -9.08 11.54 2.14
C ASP A 49 -7.57 11.66 2.27
N ARG A 50 -7.04 11.27 3.44
CA ARG A 50 -5.61 11.08 3.63
C ARG A 50 -5.23 9.69 3.15
N VAL A 51 -4.20 9.62 2.31
CA VAL A 51 -3.79 8.37 1.68
C VAL A 51 -2.27 8.28 1.61
N THR A 52 -1.77 7.04 1.59
CA THR A 52 -0.38 6.71 1.29
C THR A 52 -0.34 5.82 0.06
N GLY A 53 0.44 6.22 -0.95
CA GLY A 53 0.65 5.45 -2.17
C GLY A 53 2.04 4.82 -2.19
N TYR A 54 2.12 3.54 -2.54
CA TYR A 54 3.36 2.80 -2.72
C TYR A 54 3.59 2.50 -4.20
N TYR A 55 4.83 2.68 -4.65
CA TYR A 55 5.27 2.47 -6.03
C TYR A 55 6.62 1.76 -6.06
N ASP A 56 6.99 1.23 -7.23
CA ASP A 56 8.30 0.63 -7.44
C ASP A 56 9.36 1.72 -7.67
N GLY A 57 10.33 1.83 -6.76
CA GLY A 57 11.41 2.80 -6.85
C GLY A 57 12.39 2.57 -8.02
N ASN A 58 12.37 1.39 -8.63
CA ASN A 58 13.20 1.06 -9.81
C ASN A 58 12.47 1.25 -11.14
N ALA A 59 11.16 1.53 -11.10
CA ALA A 59 10.38 1.75 -12.32
C ALA A 59 10.79 3.08 -12.98
N PRO A 60 10.92 3.12 -14.32
CA PRO A 60 11.23 4.36 -15.02
C PRO A 60 10.07 5.36 -14.86
N VAL A 61 10.41 6.60 -14.49
CA VAL A 61 9.45 7.70 -14.32
C VAL A 61 9.79 8.88 -15.23
N PRO A 62 8.78 9.52 -15.87
CA PRO A 62 9.01 10.72 -16.65
C PRO A 62 9.52 11.87 -15.78
N LEU A 63 10.52 12.61 -16.27
CA LEU A 63 11.09 13.76 -15.57
C LEU A 63 10.24 15.02 -15.81
N ILE A 64 9.05 15.05 -15.22
CA ILE A 64 8.07 16.15 -15.30
C ILE A 64 7.61 16.59 -13.92
N TYR A 65 7.00 17.78 -13.81
CA TYR A 65 6.44 18.29 -12.56
C TYR A 65 4.93 18.54 -12.68
N PRO A 66 4.09 18.08 -11.72
CA PRO A 66 4.44 17.17 -10.62
C PRO A 66 4.88 15.79 -11.13
N PRO A 67 5.80 15.10 -10.43
CA PRO A 67 6.22 13.75 -10.81
C PRO A 67 5.03 12.78 -10.79
N GLN A 68 5.04 11.83 -11.71
CA GLN A 68 3.98 10.83 -11.88
C GLN A 68 4.51 9.43 -11.57
N TYR A 69 3.90 8.76 -10.58
CA TYR A 69 4.25 7.40 -10.17
C TYR A 69 3.10 6.45 -10.44
N ARG A 70 3.39 5.23 -10.89
CA ARG A 70 2.38 4.17 -10.98
C ARG A 70 2.14 3.59 -9.59
N ALA A 71 0.93 3.75 -9.07
CA ALA A 71 0.58 3.18 -7.78
C ALA A 71 0.45 1.66 -7.88
N LEU A 72 1.21 0.93 -7.06
CA LEU A 72 1.03 -0.50 -6.86
C LEU A 72 0.01 -0.75 -5.76
N ILE A 73 0.15 -0.05 -4.64
CA ILE A 73 -0.71 -0.16 -3.47
C ILE A 73 -1.15 1.24 -3.04
N MET A 74 -2.44 1.38 -2.73
CA MET A 74 -3.01 2.58 -2.14
C MET A 74 -3.61 2.25 -0.79
N VAL A 75 -3.23 3.03 0.21
CA VAL A 75 -3.72 2.94 1.58
C VAL A 75 -4.50 4.21 1.88
N LYS A 76 -5.72 4.07 2.39
CA LYS A 76 -6.46 5.18 3.01
C LYS A 76 -6.21 5.15 4.50
N ASP A 77 -5.79 6.29 5.07
CA ASP A 77 -5.53 6.41 6.50
C ASP A 77 -6.81 6.09 7.29
N ASN A 78 -6.66 5.38 8.40
CA ASN A 78 -7.75 5.01 9.28
C ASN A 78 -7.34 5.29 10.75
N PRO A 79 -8.19 5.90 11.57
CA PRO A 79 -7.86 6.16 12.98
C PRO A 79 -7.81 4.89 13.85
N ASP A 80 -8.49 3.81 13.46
CA ASP A 80 -8.63 2.60 14.26
C ASP A 80 -7.48 1.61 14.05
N HIS A 81 -6.72 1.75 12.97
CA HIS A 81 -5.61 0.87 12.65
C HIS A 81 -4.57 1.54 11.76
N ASN A 82 -3.36 1.02 11.86
CA ASN A 82 -2.23 1.39 11.04
C ASN A 82 -2.07 0.38 9.90
N VAL A 83 -1.51 0.85 8.79
CA VAL A 83 -1.08 -0.01 7.69
C VAL A 83 0.39 0.25 7.43
N LYS A 84 1.19 -0.83 7.39
CA LYS A 84 2.58 -0.79 6.97
C LYS A 84 2.77 -1.68 5.76
N VAL A 85 3.31 -1.12 4.68
CA VAL A 85 3.74 -1.88 3.51
C VAL A 85 5.25 -1.83 3.46
N ASP A 86 5.89 -2.99 3.60
CA ASP A 86 7.35 -3.11 3.61
C ASP A 86 7.77 -4.56 3.33
N PHE A 87 9.05 -4.77 3.04
CA PHE A 87 9.68 -6.10 3.12
C PHE A 87 9.89 -6.48 4.58
N PHE A 88 9.55 -7.73 4.93
CA PHE A 88 9.77 -8.30 6.26
C PHE A 88 10.73 -9.48 6.16
N ASN A 89 11.80 -9.44 6.96
CA ASN A 89 12.84 -10.47 6.96
C ASN A 89 12.37 -11.80 7.57
N ASP A 90 13.31 -12.72 7.77
CA ASP A 90 13.13 -14.03 8.38
C ASP A 90 12.56 -13.98 9.81
N GLN A 91 12.83 -12.87 10.53
CA GLN A 91 12.33 -12.59 11.88
C GLN A 91 11.08 -11.72 11.89
N LEU A 92 10.44 -11.49 10.74
CA LEU A 92 9.29 -10.59 10.58
C LEU A 92 9.56 -9.17 11.10
N VAL A 93 10.77 -8.67 10.84
CA VAL A 93 11.15 -7.27 11.06
C VAL A 93 11.13 -6.54 9.72
N SER A 94 10.50 -5.37 9.70
CA SER A 94 10.41 -4.50 8.53
C SER A 94 11.79 -3.99 8.10
N SER A 95 11.97 -3.71 6.80
CA SER A 95 13.28 -3.35 6.24
C SER A 95 13.89 -2.09 6.85
N ASP A 96 13.05 -1.15 7.29
CA ASP A 96 13.45 0.06 8.02
C ASP A 96 13.76 -0.15 9.52
N GLY A 97 13.62 -1.38 10.02
CA GLY A 97 13.84 -1.74 11.43
C GLY A 97 12.85 -1.12 12.41
N GLN A 98 11.71 -0.59 11.95
CA GLN A 98 10.75 0.12 12.82
C GLN A 98 9.62 -0.76 13.35
N LEU A 99 9.28 -1.87 12.70
CA LEU A 99 8.16 -2.73 13.08
C LEU A 99 8.57 -4.21 13.07
N SER A 100 8.21 -4.93 14.12
CA SER A 100 8.36 -6.38 14.25
C SER A 100 6.99 -7.01 14.52
N LEU A 101 6.69 -8.12 13.82
CA LEU A 101 5.39 -8.78 13.90
C LEU A 101 5.43 -10.03 14.78
N THR A 102 4.48 -10.12 15.70
CA THR A 102 4.21 -11.33 16.46
C THR A 102 2.92 -11.97 15.97
N LEU A 103 3.04 -13.04 15.18
CA LEU A 103 1.88 -13.76 14.64
C LEU A 103 1.04 -14.34 15.79
N ALA A 104 -0.23 -13.95 15.84
CA ALA A 104 -1.19 -14.47 16.79
C ALA A 104 -2.18 -15.41 16.08
N PRO A 105 -2.86 -16.33 16.81
CA PRO A 105 -3.83 -17.25 16.20
C PRO A 105 -4.98 -16.57 15.45
N PHE A 106 -5.27 -15.30 15.77
CA PHE A 106 -6.30 -14.52 15.09
C PHE A 106 -5.80 -13.77 13.85
N THR A 107 -4.49 -13.70 13.61
CA THR A 107 -3.92 -12.97 12.48
C THR A 107 -4.35 -13.63 11.17
N GLN A 108 -5.09 -12.90 10.33
CA GLN A 108 -5.46 -13.39 9.00
C GLN A 108 -4.31 -13.19 8.02
N ILE A 109 -3.84 -14.24 7.36
CA ILE A 109 -2.77 -14.16 6.35
C ILE A 109 -3.37 -14.52 4.99
N LEU A 110 -3.39 -13.54 4.08
CA LEU A 110 -4.09 -13.60 2.81
C LEU A 110 -3.18 -13.22 1.64
N LEU A 111 -3.60 -13.58 0.43
CA LEU A 111 -3.12 -13.04 -0.83
C LEU A 111 -3.93 -11.79 -1.22
N PRO A 112 -3.45 -10.94 -2.16
CA PRO A 112 -4.16 -9.72 -2.55
C PRO A 112 -5.58 -9.98 -3.09
N ASN A 113 -5.78 -11.14 -3.71
CA ASN A 113 -7.09 -11.61 -4.20
C ASN A 113 -8.02 -12.15 -3.09
N GLY A 114 -7.60 -12.09 -1.82
CA GLY A 114 -8.39 -12.54 -0.66
C GLY A 114 -8.32 -14.03 -0.35
N GLN A 115 -7.57 -14.84 -1.11
CA GLN A 115 -7.35 -16.25 -0.77
C GLN A 115 -6.40 -16.40 0.42
N TYR A 116 -6.47 -17.52 1.13
CA TYR A 116 -5.55 -17.81 2.23
C TYR A 116 -4.12 -18.02 1.71
N PHE A 117 -3.16 -17.45 2.43
CA PHE A 117 -1.76 -17.81 2.27
C PHE A 117 -1.41 -18.91 3.30
N THR A 118 -0.88 -20.03 2.84
CA THR A 118 -0.73 -21.26 3.64
C THR A 118 0.70 -21.51 4.11
N HIS A 119 1.63 -20.58 3.87
CA HIS A 119 3.03 -20.69 4.25
C HIS A 119 3.44 -19.62 5.25
N ASN A 120 4.71 -19.63 5.68
CA ASN A 120 5.27 -18.59 6.52
C ASN A 120 5.38 -17.26 5.74
N PRO A 121 4.80 -16.14 6.21
CA PRO A 121 4.88 -14.85 5.51
C PRO A 121 6.26 -14.19 5.58
N ALA A 122 7.21 -14.71 6.35
CA ALA A 122 8.57 -14.17 6.44
C ALA A 122 9.28 -14.17 5.07
N ASN A 123 10.24 -13.25 4.89
CA ASN A 123 10.97 -13.03 3.64
C ASN A 123 10.08 -12.62 2.44
N HIS A 124 9.04 -11.83 2.69
CA HIS A 124 8.15 -11.31 1.65
C HIS A 124 7.90 -9.82 1.84
N ASN A 125 7.42 -9.18 0.77
CA ASN A 125 6.74 -7.89 0.89
C ASN A 125 5.37 -8.12 1.51
N LEU A 126 5.07 -7.42 2.60
CA LEU A 126 3.82 -7.57 3.33
C LEU A 126 3.08 -6.24 3.42
N ILE A 127 1.76 -6.31 3.28
CA ILE A 127 0.85 -5.25 3.71
C ILE A 127 0.28 -5.67 5.05
N VAL A 128 0.73 -5.02 6.11
CA VAL A 128 0.40 -5.35 7.49
C VAL A 128 -0.62 -4.35 8.02
N ILE A 129 -1.77 -4.85 8.46
CA ILE A 129 -2.82 -4.08 9.11
C ILE A 129 -2.81 -4.42 10.59
N TYR A 130 -2.55 -3.43 11.44
CA TYR A 130 -2.34 -3.63 12.87
C TYR A 130 -2.90 -2.47 13.70
N GLY A 131 -3.28 -2.75 14.93
CA GLY A 131 -3.76 -1.74 15.86
C GLY A 131 -2.62 -1.22 16.76
N PRO A 132 -2.70 -1.42 18.08
CA PRO A 132 -1.65 -1.02 19.00
C PRO A 132 -0.31 -1.73 18.77
N SER A 133 0.78 -1.02 19.05
CA SER A 133 2.13 -1.57 19.11
C SER A 133 2.85 -1.11 20.39
N THR A 134 3.92 -1.80 20.76
CA THR A 134 4.81 -1.36 21.83
C THR A 134 5.52 -0.05 21.47
N LYS A 135 6.11 0.63 22.46
CA LYS A 135 6.95 1.83 22.27
C LYS A 135 8.46 1.50 22.17
N SER A 136 8.81 0.25 21.88
CA SER A 136 10.20 -0.18 21.67
C SER A 136 10.66 0.13 20.24
N ILE A 137 11.96 -0.03 19.98
CA ILE A 137 12.53 0.01 18.62
C ILE A 137 13.21 -1.36 18.36
N PRO A 138 12.70 -2.18 17.43
CA PRO A 138 11.46 -2.00 16.68
C PRO A 138 10.21 -2.03 17.58
N ALA A 139 9.14 -1.38 17.14
CA ALA A 139 7.83 -1.52 17.75
C ALA A 139 7.31 -2.93 17.46
N GLN A 140 6.69 -3.58 18.45
CA GLN A 140 6.15 -4.93 18.32
C GLN A 140 4.63 -4.88 18.28
N THR A 141 4.01 -5.65 17.38
CA THR A 141 2.54 -5.74 17.28
C THR A 141 2.09 -7.13 16.87
N SER A 142 0.87 -7.50 17.26
CA SER A 142 0.17 -8.65 16.69
C SER A 142 -0.83 -8.16 15.66
N PRO A 143 -0.54 -8.32 14.36
CA PRO A 143 -1.36 -7.74 13.31
C PRO A 143 -2.72 -8.43 13.22
N TYR A 144 -3.74 -7.66 12.84
CA TYR A 144 -5.07 -8.19 12.55
C TYR A 144 -5.07 -8.94 11.21
N LYS A 145 -4.35 -8.40 10.22
CA LYS A 145 -4.28 -8.95 8.88
C LYS A 145 -2.91 -8.70 8.25
N ILE A 146 -2.41 -9.71 7.55
CA ILE A 146 -1.23 -9.65 6.72
C ILE A 146 -1.67 -10.05 5.31
N ILE A 147 -1.34 -9.22 4.32
CA ILE A 147 -1.47 -9.59 2.92
C ILE A 147 -0.07 -9.78 2.37
N VAL A 148 0.22 -11.00 1.89
CA VAL A 148 1.51 -11.33 1.28
C VAL A 148 1.50 -10.82 -0.17
N TRP A 149 2.40 -9.90 -0.48
CA TRP A 149 2.51 -9.25 -1.77
C TRP A 149 3.50 -10.02 -2.65
N CYS A 150 2.96 -10.99 -3.39
CA CYS A 150 3.69 -11.88 -4.30
C CYS A 150 3.87 -11.29 -5.71
#